data_AF-A0A7Y0HX95-F1
#
_entry.id   AF-A0A7Y0HX95-F1
#
_cell.length_a   1.000
_cell.length_b   1.000
_cell.length_c   1.000
_cell.angle_alpha   90.00
_cell.angle_beta   90.00
_cell.angle_gamma   90.00
#
_symmetry.space_group_name_H-M   'P 1'
#
loop_
_entity.id
_entity.type
_entity.pdbx_description
1 polymer ?
#
loop_
_entity_poly.entity_id
_entity_poly.type
_entity_poly.pdbx_seq_one_letter_code
_entity_poly.pdbx_strand_id
1 'polypeptide(L)'
;MFVKREHEPSTLNRLWERDGFQTLVLHGRRSIGKTALLDEFSCDKRTLYFTAQQQTPAANFRDFSRTIYRFFSTPDIIAFFSFAAGYP
;
A
#
# COMPACT_ATOMS: atom_id res chain seq x y z
N MET A 1 11.63 -17.10 5.05
CA MET A 1 12.33 -17.36 6.33
C MET A 1 13.26 -16.18 6.63
N PHE A 2 12.81 -15.25 7.48
CA PHE A 2 13.61 -14.10 7.92
C PHE A 2 14.49 -14.51 9.10
N VAL A 3 15.74 -14.90 8.84
CA VAL A 3 16.69 -15.22 9.91
C VAL A 3 17.39 -13.93 10.36
N LYS A 4 17.22 -13.56 11.65
CA LYS A 4 17.86 -12.41 12.35
C LYS A 4 17.38 -10.99 11.98
N ARG A 5 16.07 -10.78 11.77
CA ARG A 5 15.46 -9.45 11.60
C ARG A 5 14.30 -9.22 12.57
N GLU A 6 14.57 -9.19 13.87
CA GLU A 6 13.54 -8.87 14.87
C GLU A 6 13.28 -7.37 14.99
N HIS A 7 14.20 -6.53 14.52
CA HIS A 7 14.13 -5.07 14.71
C HIS A 7 13.19 -4.38 13.72
N GLU A 8 13.14 -4.80 12.46
CA GLU A 8 12.28 -4.16 11.46
C GLU A 8 10.79 -4.46 11.65
N PRO A 9 10.34 -5.72 11.88
CA PRO A 9 8.93 -6.01 12.16
C PRO A 9 8.43 -5.32 13.44
N SER A 10 9.25 -5.29 14.50
CA SER A 10 8.89 -4.61 15.74
C SER A 10 8.76 -3.09 15.57
N THR A 11 9.59 -2.47 14.73
CA THR A 11 9.47 -1.05 14.38
C THR A 11 8.16 -0.77 13.64
N LEU A 12 7.80 -1.60 12.66
CA LEU A 12 6.56 -1.48 11.90
C LEU A 12 5.32 -1.62 12.81
N ASN A 13 5.30 -2.64 13.68
CA ASN A 13 4.20 -2.85 14.63
C ASN A 13 4.08 -1.70 15.63
N ARG A 14 5.21 -1.20 16.16
CA ARG A 14 5.21 -0.04 17.06
C ARG A 14 4.64 1.22 16.40
N LEU A 15 4.91 1.44 15.11
CA LEU A 15 4.32 2.56 14.37
C LEU A 15 2.82 2.33 14.16
N TRP A 16 2.41 1.10 13.85
CA TRP A 16 1.00 0.73 13.66
C TRP A 16 0.14 0.94 14.92
N GLU A 17 0.70 0.69 16.11
CA GLU A 17 0.00 0.83 17.39
C GLU A 17 -0.14 2.29 17.86
N ARG A 18 0.54 3.25 17.21
CA ARG A 18 0.42 4.66 17.60
C ARG A 18 -0.87 5.27 17.07
N ASP A 19 -1.47 6.13 17.89
CA ASP A 19 -2.60 6.95 17.46
C ASP A 19 -2.19 7.92 16.35
N GLY A 20 -3.11 8.12 15.41
CA GLY A 20 -2.94 9.05 14.29
C GLY A 20 -2.24 8.46 13.07
N PHE A 21 -2.18 9.27 12.01
CA PHE A 21 -1.63 8.85 10.73
C PHE A 21 -0.09 8.73 10.78
N GLN A 22 0.44 7.61 10.32
CA GLN A 22 1.88 7.35 10.23
C GLN A 22 2.29 7.11 8.78
N THR A 23 3.43 7.66 8.38
CA THR A 23 4.07 7.40 7.08
C THR A 23 5.47 6.83 7.29
N LEU A 24 5.78 5.73 6.61
CA LEU A 24 7.10 5.12 6.62
C LEU A 24 7.62 4.99 5.18
N VAL A 25 8.86 5.40 4.95
CA VAL A 25 9.58 5.16 3.70
C VAL A 25 10.60 4.04 3.92
N LEU A 26 10.35 2.87 3.35
CA LEU A 26 11.26 1.71 3.46
C LEU A 26 12.25 1.68 2.28
N HIS A 27 13.52 2.01 2.52
CA HIS A 27 14.57 2.08 1.48
C HIS A 27 15.76 1.15 1.76
N GLY A 28 16.50 0.74 0.73
CA GLY A 28 17.63 -0.21 0.84
C GLY A 28 17.92 -0.99 -0.44
N ARG A 29 18.99 -1.79 -0.43
CA ARG A 29 19.51 -2.52 -1.62
C ARG A 29 18.51 -3.54 -2.19
N ARG A 30 18.58 -3.81 -3.50
CA ARG A 30 17.78 -4.85 -4.18
C ARG A 30 17.91 -6.20 -3.44
N SER A 31 16.80 -6.92 -3.33
CA SER A 31 16.71 -8.29 -2.79
C SER A 31 17.04 -8.49 -1.30
N ILE A 32 17.00 -7.43 -0.47
CA ILE A 32 17.20 -7.58 0.99
C ILE A 32 15.94 -7.99 1.77
N GLY A 33 14.86 -8.38 1.07
CA GLY A 33 13.62 -8.86 1.71
C GLY A 33 12.61 -7.76 2.09
N LYS A 34 12.61 -6.61 1.42
CA LYS A 34 11.65 -5.52 1.73
C LYS A 34 10.20 -5.89 1.45
N THR A 35 9.95 -6.44 0.26
CA THR A 35 8.63 -6.91 -0.14
C THR A 35 8.15 -7.98 0.83
N ALA A 36 8.99 -8.99 1.09
CA ALA A 36 8.67 -10.04 2.05
C ALA A 36 8.38 -9.51 3.47
N LEU A 37 9.02 -8.41 3.89
CA LEU A 37 8.76 -7.77 5.19
C LEU A 37 7.39 -7.08 5.20
N LEU A 38 7.05 -6.35 4.13
CA LEU A 38 5.73 -5.72 3.99
C LEU A 38 4.63 -6.77 3.86
N ASP A 39 4.88 -7.87 3.17
CA ASP A 39 3.94 -8.98 3.02
C ASP A 39 3.67 -9.61 4.40
N GLU A 40 4.72 -9.97 5.15
CA GLU A 40 4.58 -10.50 6.51
C GLU A 40 3.88 -9.53 7.46
N PHE A 41 4.24 -8.25 7.42
CA PHE A 41 3.61 -7.21 8.25
C PHE A 41 2.13 -6.99 7.91
N SER A 42 1.71 -7.22 6.66
CA SER A 42 0.34 -6.93 6.21
C SER A 42 -0.63 -8.11 6.31
N CYS A 43 -0.14 -9.34 6.49
CA CYS A 43 -0.94 -10.58 6.50
C CYS A 43 -2.14 -10.56 7.46
N ASP A 44 -2.02 -9.91 8.61
CA ASP A 44 -3.02 -9.85 9.68
C ASP A 44 -3.77 -8.51 9.76
N LYS A 45 -3.56 -7.63 8.76
CA LYS A 45 -4.09 -6.25 8.77
C LYS A 45 -4.98 -6.02 7.56
N ARG A 46 -6.02 -5.18 7.73
CA ARG A 46 -6.84 -4.71 6.61
C ARG A 46 -5.99 -3.79 5.74
N THR A 47 -5.32 -4.37 4.75
CA THR A 47 -4.25 -3.72 3.98
C THR A 47 -4.66 -3.49 2.53
N LEU A 48 -4.49 -2.26 2.05
CA LEU A 48 -4.48 -1.95 0.62
C LEU A 48 -3.03 -2.05 0.12
N TYR A 49 -2.78 -2.95 -0.81
CA TYR A 49 -1.47 -3.14 -1.43
C TYR A 49 -1.49 -2.66 -2.88
N PHE A 50 -0.53 -1.83 -3.27
CA PHE A 50 -0.42 -1.31 -4.64
C PHE A 50 1.04 -1.23 -5.07
N THR A 51 1.32 -1.76 -6.26
CA THR A 51 2.64 -1.71 -6.89
C THR A 51 2.54 -0.92 -8.18
N ALA A 52 3.24 0.21 -8.25
CA ALA A 52 3.33 0.98 -9.48
C ALA A 52 3.98 0.14 -10.59
N GLN A 53 3.33 0.09 -11.75
CA GLN A 53 3.83 -0.61 -12.93
C GLN A 53 4.65 0.33 -13.82
N GLN A 54 5.40 -0.25 -14.76
CA GLN A 54 6.14 0.49 -15.78
C GLN A 54 5.17 1.06 -16.83
N GLN A 55 4.45 2.11 -16.44
CA GLN A 55 3.44 2.80 -17.25
C GLN A 55 3.42 4.30 -16.90
N THR A 56 2.59 5.07 -17.61
CA THR A 56 2.48 6.51 -17.37
C THR A 56 1.93 6.79 -15.95
N PRO A 57 2.29 7.95 -15.35
CA PRO A 57 1.74 8.34 -14.05
C PRO A 57 0.21 8.35 -14.03
N ALA A 58 -0.42 8.84 -15.10
CA ALA A 58 -1.87 8.86 -15.24
C ALA A 58 -2.49 7.44 -15.25
N ALA A 59 -1.84 6.48 -15.91
CA ALA A 59 -2.30 5.10 -15.93
C ALA A 59 -2.16 4.44 -14.54
N ASN A 60 -1.01 4.62 -13.87
CA ASN A 60 -0.81 4.15 -12.49
C ASN A 60 -1.83 4.77 -11.51
N PHE A 61 -2.13 6.07 -11.65
CA PHE A 61 -3.11 6.75 -10.80
C PHE A 61 -4.52 6.18 -10.98
N ARG A 62 -4.92 5.89 -12.22
CA ARG A 62 -6.19 5.24 -12.53
C ARG A 62 -6.28 3.85 -11.90
N ASP A 63 -5.21 3.06 -11.98
CA ASP A 63 -5.17 1.72 -11.40
C ASP A 63 -5.17 1.76 -9.87
N PHE A 64 -4.47 2.72 -9.28
CA PHE A 64 -4.48 2.97 -7.84
C PHE A 64 -5.88 3.35 -7.35
N SER A 65 -6.55 4.28 -8.05
CA SER A 65 -7.91 4.70 -7.73
C SER A 65 -8.88 3.52 -7.75
N ARG A 66 -8.82 2.68 -8.79
CA ARG A 66 -9.64 1.46 -8.88
C ARG A 66 -9.38 0.49 -7.72
N THR A 67 -8.12 0.38 -7.29
CA THR A 67 -7.73 -0.46 -6.15
C THR A 67 -8.34 0.06 -4.85
N ILE A 68 -8.31 1.39 -4.62
CA ILE A 68 -8.97 2.05 -3.48
C ILE A 68 -10.46 1.76 -3.46
N TYR A 69 -11.17 2.01 -4.57
CA TYR A 69 -12.63 1.84 -4.61
C TYR A 69 -13.06 0.42 -4.29
N ARG A 70 -12.36 -0.57 -4.83
CA ARG A 70 -12.59 -1.99 -4.55
C ARG A 70 -12.34 -2.33 -3.08
N PHE A 71 -11.27 -1.78 -2.49
CA PHE A 71 -10.90 -2.05 -1.11
C PHE A 71 -11.90 -1.49 -0.10
N PHE A 72 -12.53 -0.34 -0.39
CA PHE A 72 -13.58 0.26 0.44
C PHE A 72 -15.00 -0.16 0.07
N SER A 73 -15.14 -1.12 -0.86
CA SER A 73 -16.45 -1.59 -1.35
C SER A 73 -17.35 -0.46 -1.86
N THR A 74 -16.74 0.60 -2.39
CA THR A 74 -17.47 1.71 -3.00
C THR A 74 -18.10 1.22 -4.31
N PRO A 75 -19.40 1.47 -4.56
CA PRO A 75 -20.04 1.07 -5.81
C PRO A 75 -19.26 1.56 -7.04
N ASP A 76 -19.06 0.67 -8.03
CA ASP A 76 -18.33 0.98 -9.26
C ASP A 76 -18.89 2.20 -10.00
N ILE A 77 -20.18 2.49 -9.82
CA ILE A 77 -20.85 3.69 -10.34
C ILE A 77 -20.26 4.98 -9.75
N ILE A 78 -20.02 5.02 -8.43
CA ILE A 78 -19.41 6.20 -7.77
C ILE A 78 -17.95 6.34 -8.20
N ALA A 79 -17.22 5.22 -8.30
CA ALA A 79 -15.85 5.19 -8.82
C ALA A 79 -15.76 5.72 -10.27
N PHE A 80 -16.73 5.35 -11.11
CA PHE A 80 -16.84 5.82 -12.49
C PHE A 80 -17.15 7.32 -12.57
N PHE A 81 -18.09 7.82 -11.75
CA PHE A 81 -18.40 9.25 -11.73
C PHE A 81 -17.24 10.10 -11.23
N SER A 82 -16.50 9.67 -10.22
CA SER A 82 -15.28 10.36 -9.77
C SER A 82 -14.21 10.43 -10.86
N PHE A 83 -14.13 9.41 -11.72
CA PHE A 83 -13.18 9.37 -12.83
C PHE A 83 -13.65 10.19 -14.05
N ALA A 84 -14.95 10.17 -14.35
CA ALA A 84 -15.55 10.90 -15.45
C ALA A 84 -15.69 12.41 -15.17
N ALA A 85 -15.80 12.79 -13.89
CA ALA A 85 -15.94 14.19 -13.48
C ALA A 85 -14.65 15.01 -13.61
N GLY A 86 -13.52 14.41 -14.01
CA GLY A 86 -12.29 15.15 -14.34
C GLY A 86 -11.86 16.11 -13.24
N TYR A 87 -11.96 15.70 -11.97
CA TYR A 87 -11.26 16.44 -10.93
C TYR A 87 -9.75 16.33 -11.19
N PRO A 88 -9.02 17.47 -11.17
CA PRO A 88 -7.61 17.53 -11.55
C PRO A 88 -6.72 16.62 -10.71
#